data_AF-A0A9E4ZC73-F1
#
_entry.id   AF-A0A9E4ZC73-F1
#
_cell.length_a   1.000
_cell.length_b   1.000
_cell.length_c   1.000
_cell.angle_alpha   90.00
_cell.angle_beta   90.00
_cell.angle_gamma   90.00
#
_symmetry.space_group_name_H-M   'P 1'
#
loop_
_entity.id
_entity.type
_entity.pdbx_description
1 polymer ?
#
loop_
_entity_poly.entity_id
_entity_poly.type
_entity_poly.pdbx_seq_one_letter_code
_entity_poly.pdbx_strand_id
1 'polypeptide(L)'
;MLELTIDQPFDLASSLESGQAHRWKKVDGWYSGVVRGEFIQIRQKGQTPAGQTVEFLSGPSPEAKAAAMLREYFRLDDNIEAIYLDISRDARVAEMVNKYPGLRILRT
;
A
#
# COMPACT_ATOMS: atom_id res chain seq x y z
N MET A 1 2.56 -17.92 -0.63
CA MET A 1 2.09 -16.72 0.07
C MET A 1 3.30 -16.08 0.71
N LEU A 2 3.59 -14.83 0.34
CA LEU A 2 4.76 -14.08 0.77
C LEU A 2 4.31 -12.85 1.56
N GLU A 3 5.16 -12.38 2.47
CA GLU A 3 4.91 -11.18 3.26
C GLU A 3 5.89 -10.06 2.90
N LEU A 4 5.39 -8.83 2.83
CA LEU A 4 6.17 -7.60 2.78
C LEU A 4 6.17 -6.97 4.17
N THR A 5 7.36 -6.73 4.71
CA THR A 5 7.55 -5.85 5.86
C THR A 5 7.75 -4.42 5.35
N ILE A 6 7.03 -3.49 5.97
CA ILE A 6 7.01 -2.06 5.65
C ILE A 6 7.34 -1.30 6.94
N ASP A 7 8.43 -0.55 6.92
CA ASP A 7 9.00 0.17 8.05
C ASP A 7 8.48 1.61 8.21
N GLN A 8 7.56 2.01 7.34
CA GLN A 8 6.94 3.33 7.31
C GLN A 8 5.41 3.22 7.24
N PRO A 9 4.66 4.28 7.61
CA PRO A 9 3.21 4.28 7.54
C PRO A 9 2.66 3.82 6.19
N PHE A 10 1.81 2.81 6.21
CA PHE A 10 1.11 2.26 5.07
C PHE A 10 -0.32 1.87 5.45
N ASP A 11 -1.27 2.31 4.65
CA ASP A 11 -2.67 1.91 4.73
C ASP A 11 -3.13 1.45 3.35
N LEU A 12 -3.24 0.13 3.20
CA LEU A 12 -3.67 -0.53 1.97
C LEU A 12 -5.10 -0.11 1.59
N ALA A 13 -6.01 -0.03 2.56
CA ALA A 13 -7.40 0.28 2.31
C ALA A 13 -7.54 1.73 1.84
N SER A 14 -6.95 2.68 2.57
CA SER A 14 -6.94 4.09 2.20
C SER A 14 -6.28 4.32 0.83
N SER A 15 -5.23 3.56 0.50
CA SER A 15 -4.57 3.65 -0.81
C SER A 15 -5.47 3.14 -1.94
N LEU A 16 -6.10 1.96 -1.77
CA LEU A 16 -6.91 1.33 -2.82
C LEU A 16 -8.32 1.92 -2.97
N GLU A 17 -8.90 2.46 -1.90
CA GLU A 17 -10.29 2.95 -1.86
C GLU A 17 -10.42 4.49 -1.96
N SER A 18 -9.30 5.21 -2.07
CA SER A 18 -9.27 6.68 -2.23
C SER A 18 -9.85 7.21 -3.56
N GLY A 19 -10.28 6.33 -4.45
CA GLY A 19 -10.80 6.68 -5.79
C GLY A 19 -9.74 6.74 -6.89
N GLN A 20 -8.45 6.61 -6.56
CA GLN A 20 -7.36 6.56 -7.54
C GLN A 20 -7.26 5.21 -8.28
N ALA A 21 -7.90 4.17 -7.74
CA ALA A 21 -7.86 2.81 -8.31
C ALA A 21 -9.26 2.21 -8.41
N HIS A 22 -9.52 1.50 -9.51
CA HIS A 22 -10.84 0.93 -9.80
C HIS A 22 -10.81 -0.59 -10.03
N ARG A 23 -9.61 -1.18 -10.17
CA ARG A 23 -9.42 -2.59 -10.54
C ARG A 23 -9.19 -3.51 -9.34
N TRP A 24 -9.62 -3.07 -8.16
CA TRP A 24 -9.50 -3.83 -6.92
C TRP A 24 -10.89 -4.18 -6.38
N LYS A 25 -11.06 -5.44 -6.00
CA LYS A 25 -12.27 -5.95 -5.35
C LYS A 25 -11.92 -6.46 -3.96
N LYS A 26 -12.63 -5.98 -2.93
CA LYS A 26 -12.48 -6.46 -1.55
C LYS A 26 -13.46 -7.60 -1.27
N VAL A 27 -12.96 -8.74 -0.79
CA VAL A 27 -13.77 -9.90 -0.37
C VAL A 27 -13.06 -10.54 0.84
N ASP A 28 -13.78 -10.77 1.94
CA ASP A 28 -13.26 -11.43 3.16
C ASP A 28 -11.93 -10.85 3.68
N GLY A 29 -11.80 -9.53 3.61
CA GLY A 29 -10.60 -8.79 4.04
C GLY A 29 -9.44 -8.80 3.04
N TRP A 30 -9.56 -9.51 1.92
CA TRP A 30 -8.58 -9.52 0.83
C TRP A 30 -8.96 -8.56 -0.28
N TYR A 31 -7.98 -7.84 -0.81
CA TYR A 31 -8.10 -7.12 -2.07
C TYR A 31 -7.57 -8.00 -3.20
N SER A 32 -8.38 -8.20 -4.24
CA SER A 32 -7.99 -8.92 -5.44
C SER A 32 -8.02 -7.98 -6.66
N GLY A 33 -6.96 -8.00 -7.47
CA GLY A 33 -6.83 -7.10 -8.62
C GLY A 33 -5.73 -7.55 -9.59
N VAL A 34 -5.57 -6.82 -10.68
CA VAL A 34 -4.50 -7.06 -11.66
C VAL A 34 -3.59 -5.85 -11.73
N VAL A 35 -2.30 -6.04 -11.47
CA VAL A 35 -1.26 -5.01 -11.52
C VAL A 35 -0.18 -5.45 -12.49
N ARG A 36 0.05 -4.66 -13.55
CA ARG A 36 1.10 -4.92 -14.56
C ARG A 36 1.10 -6.36 -15.13
N GLY A 37 -0.10 -6.92 -15.33
CA GLY A 37 -0.30 -8.28 -15.85
C GLY A 37 -0.28 -9.40 -14.81
N GLU A 38 -0.01 -9.09 -13.54
CA GLU A 38 -0.05 -10.05 -12.44
C GLU A 38 -1.39 -9.94 -11.69
N PHE A 39 -2.07 -11.07 -11.51
CA PHE A 39 -3.17 -11.18 -10.56
C PHE A 39 -2.61 -11.19 -9.15
N ILE A 40 -3.09 -10.28 -8.31
CA ILE A 40 -2.64 -10.08 -6.93
C ILE A 40 -3.83 -10.27 -6.01
N GLN A 41 -3.63 -11.07 -4.96
CA GLN A 41 -4.48 -11.02 -3.76
C GLN A 41 -3.63 -10.52 -2.61
N ILE A 42 -4.07 -9.48 -1.92
CA ILE A 42 -3.27 -8.78 -0.91
C ILE A 42 -4.11 -8.39 0.30
N ARG A 43 -3.53 -8.49 1.49
CA ARG A 43 -4.16 -8.10 2.76
C ARG A 43 -3.12 -7.58 3.73
N GLN A 44 -3.48 -6.53 4.46
CA GLN A 44 -2.66 -5.99 5.54
C GLN A 44 -3.00 -6.70 6.85
N LYS A 45 -2.00 -7.27 7.52
CA LYS A 45 -2.18 -8.08 8.75
C LYS A 45 -2.05 -7.29 10.06
N GLY A 46 -1.36 -6.16 10.03
CA GLY A 46 -1.13 -5.32 11.21
C GLY A 46 0.35 -5.03 11.45
N GLN A 47 0.66 -4.59 12.66
CA GLN A 47 1.99 -4.16 13.10
C GLN A 47 2.77 -5.33 13.74
N THR A 48 4.04 -5.43 13.42
CA THR A 48 5.04 -6.30 14.06
C THR A 48 6.17 -5.43 14.65
N PRO A 49 7.08 -6.00 15.48
CA PRO A 49 8.25 -5.26 15.94
C PRO A 49 9.14 -4.72 14.81
N ALA A 50 9.10 -5.35 13.62
CA ALA A 50 9.86 -4.93 12.45
C ALA A 50 9.11 -3.94 11.53
N GLY A 51 7.85 -3.61 11.84
CA GLY A 51 7.00 -2.75 11.03
C GLY A 51 5.67 -3.39 10.63
N GLN A 52 4.94 -2.74 9.72
CA GLN A 52 3.67 -3.24 9.21
C GLN A 52 3.90 -4.40 8.25
N THR A 53 3.02 -5.39 8.29
CA THR A 53 3.09 -6.56 7.40
C THR A 53 1.91 -6.62 6.46
N VAL A 54 2.21 -6.92 5.20
CA VAL A 54 1.25 -7.16 4.13
C VAL A 54 1.52 -8.52 3.53
N GLU A 55 0.54 -9.41 3.59
CA GLU A 55 0.62 -10.72 2.94
C GLU A 55 0.00 -10.64 1.55
N PHE A 56 0.56 -11.39 0.60
CA PHE A 56 0.03 -11.46 -0.75
C PHE A 56 0.31 -12.79 -1.44
N LEU A 57 -0.49 -13.03 -2.47
CA LEU A 57 -0.39 -14.08 -3.47
C LEU A 57 -0.28 -13.42 -4.85
N SER A 58 0.48 -14.02 -5.76
CA SER A 58 0.57 -13.55 -7.15
C SER A 58 0.51 -14.67 -8.18
N GLY A 59 0.10 -14.32 -9.39
CA GLY A 59 0.27 -15.16 -10.59
C GLY A 59 0.13 -14.35 -11.88
N PRO A 60 0.72 -14.79 -13.00
CA PRO A 60 1.42 -16.06 -13.18
C PRO A 60 2.88 -16.06 -12.71
N SER A 61 3.48 -14.90 -12.41
CA SER A 61 4.87 -14.85 -11.95
C SER A 61 5.02 -15.29 -10.48
N PRO A 62 6.22 -15.76 -10.07
CA PRO A 62 6.53 -16.04 -8.67
C PRO A 62 6.39 -14.80 -7.77
N GLU A 63 5.94 -15.02 -6.53
CA GLU A 63 5.70 -13.97 -5.53
C GLU A 63 6.93 -13.07 -5.28
N ALA A 64 8.14 -13.60 -5.39
CA ALA A 64 9.37 -12.82 -5.24
C ALA A 64 9.49 -11.68 -6.28
N LYS A 65 9.02 -11.89 -7.52
CA LYS A 65 9.01 -10.85 -8.55
C LYS A 65 7.89 -9.84 -8.29
N ALA A 66 6.72 -10.33 -7.86
CA ALA A 66 5.61 -9.47 -7.48
C ALA A 66 5.95 -8.61 -6.25
N ALA A 67 6.76 -9.09 -5.31
CA ALA A 67 7.20 -8.32 -4.14
C ALA A 67 7.90 -7.00 -4.51
N ALA A 68 8.80 -7.04 -5.49
CA ALA A 68 9.49 -5.83 -5.97
C ALA A 68 8.52 -4.90 -6.72
N MET A 69 7.66 -5.47 -7.57
CA MET A 69 6.62 -4.71 -8.28
C MET A 69 5.65 -4.03 -7.31
N LEU A 70 5.20 -4.70 -6.25
CA LEU A 70 4.27 -4.14 -5.26
C LEU A 70 4.92 -3.02 -4.46
N ARG A 71 6.21 -3.12 -4.13
CA ARG A 71 6.96 -2.01 -3.50
C ARG A 71 6.93 -0.75 -4.36
N GLU A 72 7.17 -0.89 -5.66
CA GLU A 72 7.12 0.24 -6.59
C GLU A 72 5.68 0.75 -6.80
N TYR A 73 4.71 -0.16 -6.98
CA TYR A 73 3.31 0.15 -7.21
C TYR A 73 2.69 0.96 -6.07
N PHE A 74 2.97 0.57 -4.82
CA PHE A 74 2.52 1.29 -3.61
C PHE A 74 3.47 2.41 -3.17
N ARG A 75 4.51 2.72 -3.94
CA ARG A 75 5.53 3.73 -3.59
C ARG A 75 6.11 3.56 -2.19
N LEU A 76 6.47 2.33 -1.85
CA LEU A 76 7.14 2.01 -0.58
C LEU A 76 8.61 2.42 -0.58
N ASP A 77 9.13 2.91 -1.72
CA ASP A 77 10.43 3.56 -1.88
C ASP A 77 10.41 5.06 -1.55
N ASP A 78 9.23 5.70 -1.53
CA ASP A 78 9.11 7.11 -1.14
C ASP A 78 9.25 7.24 0.39
N ASN A 79 9.93 8.30 0.85
CA ASN A 79 9.96 8.67 2.28
C ASN A 79 8.66 9.41 2.64
N ILE A 80 7.68 8.68 3.15
CA ILE A 80 6.35 9.26 3.45
C ILE A 80 6.38 10.29 4.58
N GLU A 81 7.30 10.14 5.54
CA GLU A 81 7.43 11.09 6.64
C GLU A 81 7.93 12.43 6.14
N ALA A 82 8.94 12.44 5.25
CA ALA A 82 9.41 13.66 4.61
C ALA A 82 8.31 14.35 3.81
N ILE A 83 7.47 13.57 3.11
CA ILE A 83 6.29 14.09 2.40
C ILE A 83 5.31 14.73 3.40
N TYR A 84 5.00 14.07 4.51
CA TYR A 84 4.12 14.62 5.55
C TYR A 84 4.65 15.93 6.12
N LEU A 85 5.95 16.01 6.42
CA LEU A 85 6.58 17.24 6.87
C LEU A 85 6.45 18.37 5.84
N ASP A 86 6.60 18.06 4.56
CA ASP A 86 6.56 19.07 3.50
C ASP A 86 5.14 19.60 3.23
N ILE A 87 4.13 18.73 3.24
CA ILE A 87 2.76 19.12 2.90
C ILE A 87 1.95 19.64 4.09
N SER A 88 2.30 19.29 5.33
CA SER A 88 1.55 19.67 6.55
C SER A 88 1.83 21.10 7.03
N ARG A 89 2.16 22.02 6.11
CA ARG A 89 2.47 23.43 6.41
C ARG A 89 1.25 24.24 6.84
N ASP A 90 0.06 23.82 6.43
CA ASP A 90 -1.20 24.40 6.86
C ASP A 90 -2.04 23.38 7.67
N ALA A 91 -2.89 23.91 8.54
CA ALA A 91 -3.66 23.11 9.48
C ALA A 91 -4.66 22.17 8.81
N ARG A 92 -5.21 22.53 7.64
CA ARG A 92 -6.20 21.69 6.94
C ARG A 92 -5.52 20.48 6.32
N VAL A 93 -4.38 20.67 5.68
CA VAL A 93 -3.60 19.55 5.14
C VAL A 93 -3.07 18.67 6.27
N ALA A 94 -2.56 19.26 7.36
CA ALA A 94 -2.11 18.51 8.53
C ALA A 94 -3.23 17.64 9.14
N GLU A 95 -4.45 18.17 9.24
CA GLU A 95 -5.62 17.40 9.70
C GLU A 95 -5.90 16.19 8.80
N MET A 96 -5.82 16.36 7.48
CA MET A 96 -6.06 15.26 6.53
C MET A 96 -4.95 14.21 6.56
N VAL A 97 -3.68 14.62 6.73
CA VAL A 97 -2.55 13.68 6.94
C VAL A 97 -2.76 12.84 8.19
N ASN A 98 -3.20 13.46 9.29
CA ASN A 98 -3.51 12.74 10.53
C ASN A 98 -4.73 11.82 10.40
N LYS A 99 -5.70 12.17 9.55
CA LYS A 99 -6.91 11.37 9.31
C LYS A 99 -6.66 10.15 8.43
N TYR A 100 -5.73 10.23 7.48
CA TYR A 100 -5.42 9.16 6.53
C TYR A 100 -3.91 8.84 6.48
N PRO A 101 -3.31 8.46 7.62
CA PRO A 101 -1.90 8.10 7.64
C PRO A 101 -1.66 6.82 6.82
N GLY A 102 -0.55 6.78 6.11
CA GLY A 102 -0.14 5.67 5.26
C GLY A 102 -0.84 5.57 3.89
N LEU A 103 -1.75 6.49 3.53
CA LEU A 103 -2.27 6.56 2.16
C LEU A 103 -1.14 6.82 1.16
N ARG A 104 -1.06 5.98 0.13
CA ARG A 104 -0.07 6.08 -0.96
C ARG A 104 -0.73 6.47 -2.27
N ILE A 105 -0.03 7.26 -3.08
CA ILE A 105 -0.38 7.48 -4.49
C ILE A 105 0.23 6.37 -5.31
N LEU A 106 -0.59 5.62 -6.05
CA LEU A 106 -0.17 4.42 -6.77
C LEU A 106 0.63 4.78 -8.03
N ARG A 107 1.62 3.95 -8.40
CA ARG A 107 2.31 4.02 -9.71
C ARG A 107 1.65 3.04 -10.68
N THR A 108 0.66 3.53 -11.42
CA THR A 108 -0.11 2.75 -12.40
C THR A 108 0.62 2.55 -13.73
#